data_AF-A0A139RAA3-F1
#
_entry.id   AF-A0A139RAA3-F1
#
_cell.length_a   1.000
_cell.length_b   1.000
_cell.length_c   1.000
_cell.angle_alpha   90.00
_cell.angle_beta   90.00
_cell.angle_gamma   90.00
#
_symmetry.space_group_name_H-M   'P 1'
#
loop_
_entity.id
_entity.type
_entity.pdbx_description
1 polymer ?
#
loop_
_entity_poly.entity_id
_entity_poly.type
_entity_poly.pdbx_seq_one_letter_code
_entity_poly.pdbx_strand_id
1 'polypeptide(L)'
;MKKLGFVLLSSALLLTACANNQSKPSNTSDSSKVTALSEDKQKMLDKATAEYKTFVQEQIDKLLTDTEGFVKLLKEGKLEEAKKVYPLIRMSYERSEPIAESFGESDVKIDFRLADYMDENKTEEGWSGFHRIERILWEDNTTKGTESYGDQLVNDIKELKAKIATVDVDYKVMLTGAVDLLNEVATSKITGEEEIYSHTDLYDFRANIEGAEKIFQLFKPLLEKSDANLVKELEADFKSVNSLLDKHMTDKEHYKLYTDLTKEDTKELSEAVTKLGEPLSQMGKFLSGE
;
A
#
# COMPACT_ATOMS: atom_id res chain seq x y z
N MET A 1 21.79 -29.16 36.47
CA MET A 1 22.05 -30.63 36.48
C MET A 1 21.40 -31.17 35.21
N LYS A 2 22.01 -31.79 34.20
CA LYS A 2 23.33 -32.40 33.89
C LYS A 2 23.61 -32.00 32.41
N LYS A 3 24.79 -31.54 31.94
CA LYS A 3 26.03 -32.28 31.54
C LYS A 3 25.69 -33.66 30.91
N LEU A 4 26.22 -34.12 29.78
CA LEU A 4 27.48 -33.94 29.06
C LEU A 4 27.38 -34.78 27.75
N GLY A 5 28.24 -34.57 26.75
CA GLY A 5 28.42 -35.55 25.64
C GLY A 5 29.13 -35.01 24.40
N PHE A 6 30.43 -34.73 24.51
CA PHE A 6 31.39 -34.45 23.43
C PHE A 6 31.83 -35.77 22.74
N VAL A 7 32.39 -35.65 21.52
CA VAL A 7 33.56 -36.36 20.88
C VAL A 7 33.33 -36.32 19.34
N LEU A 8 33.95 -35.46 18.52
CA LEU A 8 35.35 -35.27 18.06
C LEU A 8 35.99 -36.38 17.20
N LEU A 9 36.39 -35.94 15.99
CA LEU A 9 37.44 -36.43 15.06
C LEU A 9 37.20 -37.82 14.41
N SER A 10 37.57 -38.07 13.16
CA SER A 10 38.84 -37.74 12.50
C SER A 10 38.78 -37.94 10.98
N SER A 11 39.57 -37.12 10.30
CA SER A 11 39.98 -37.18 8.91
C SER A 11 40.76 -38.46 8.57
N ALA A 12 40.54 -39.01 7.37
CA ALA A 12 41.50 -39.88 6.70
C ALA A 12 41.49 -39.58 5.18
N LEU A 13 42.61 -39.04 4.70
CA LEU A 13 43.01 -39.14 3.29
C LEU A 13 43.27 -40.61 2.93
N LEU A 14 43.10 -40.98 1.66
CA LEU A 14 44.16 -41.61 0.85
C LEU A 14 43.69 -41.87 -0.62
N LEU A 15 44.59 -41.45 -1.52
CA LEU A 15 44.99 -42.06 -2.80
C LEU A 15 44.21 -41.83 -4.11
N THR A 16 44.94 -41.13 -4.97
CA THR A 16 44.89 -41.00 -6.43
C THR A 16 44.72 -42.30 -7.21
N ALA A 17 43.89 -42.25 -8.25
CA ALA A 17 44.05 -43.05 -9.47
C ALA A 17 43.76 -42.16 -10.69
N CYS A 18 44.78 -41.99 -11.54
CA CYS A 18 44.66 -41.32 -12.83
C CYS A 18 43.90 -42.24 -13.81
N ALA A 19 42.81 -41.74 -14.40
CA ALA A 19 42.28 -42.26 -15.65
C ALA A 19 42.09 -41.08 -16.60
N ASN A 20 42.90 -41.07 -17.65
CA ASN A 20 42.94 -40.09 -18.72
C ASN A 20 41.70 -40.29 -19.60
N ASN A 21 40.76 -39.35 -19.58
CA ASN A 21 39.74 -39.25 -20.62
C ASN A 21 39.59 -37.80 -21.05
N GLN A 22 39.94 -37.57 -22.31
CA GLN A 22 39.77 -36.29 -22.99
C GLN A 22 38.28 -35.98 -23.11
N SER A 23 37.79 -35.02 -22.33
CA SER A 23 36.59 -34.27 -22.64
C SER A 23 36.89 -32.78 -22.45
N LYS A 24 36.73 -32.05 -23.55
CA LYS A 24 36.73 -30.58 -23.67
C LYS A 24 36.03 -29.95 -22.44
N PRO A 25 36.59 -28.93 -21.78
CA PRO A 25 35.78 -28.10 -20.91
C PRO A 25 34.82 -27.30 -21.82
N SER A 26 33.55 -27.68 -21.81
CA SER A 26 32.49 -26.79 -22.27
C SER A 26 32.51 -25.56 -21.36
N ASN A 27 32.86 -24.41 -21.94
CA ASN A 27 32.56 -23.12 -21.33
C ASN A 27 31.04 -23.04 -21.13
N THR A 28 30.57 -23.44 -19.95
CA THR A 28 29.27 -23.01 -19.45
C THR A 28 29.41 -21.54 -19.11
N SER A 29 29.21 -20.70 -20.13
CA SER A 29 28.84 -19.30 -19.95
C SER A 29 27.44 -19.29 -19.32
N ASP A 30 27.38 -19.58 -18.04
CA ASP A 30 26.23 -19.25 -17.22
C ASP A 30 26.28 -17.74 -16.97
N SER A 31 25.70 -17.03 -17.94
CA SER A 31 25.42 -15.62 -17.85
C SER A 31 23.95 -15.54 -18.19
N SER A 32 23.11 -15.56 -17.17
CA SER A 32 21.78 -14.96 -17.20
C SER A 32 21.96 -13.51 -17.66
N LYS A 33 22.01 -13.31 -18.99
CA LYS A 33 21.90 -11.98 -19.59
C LYS A 33 20.46 -11.58 -19.32
N VAL A 34 20.27 -10.86 -18.20
CA VAL A 34 19.14 -9.93 -18.11
C VAL A 34 19.29 -9.03 -19.33
N THR A 35 18.44 -9.21 -20.32
CA THR A 35 18.38 -8.32 -21.48
C THR A 35 18.07 -6.94 -20.93
N ALA A 36 19.04 -6.03 -21.02
CA ALA A 36 18.84 -4.64 -20.65
C ALA A 36 17.65 -4.09 -21.44
N LEU A 37 16.79 -3.32 -20.77
CA LEU A 37 15.69 -2.62 -21.42
C LEU A 37 16.23 -1.71 -22.52
N SER A 38 15.44 -1.48 -23.57
CA SER A 38 15.79 -0.43 -24.53
C SER A 38 15.90 0.91 -23.81
N GLU A 39 16.83 1.78 -24.25
CA GLU A 39 17.04 3.09 -23.62
C GLU A 39 15.76 3.92 -23.55
N ASP A 40 14.90 3.82 -24.56
CA ASP A 40 13.61 4.50 -24.60
C ASP A 40 12.64 3.95 -23.54
N LYS A 41 12.60 2.63 -23.34
CA LYS A 41 11.76 2.00 -22.30
C LYS A 41 12.26 2.37 -20.90
N GLN A 42 13.58 2.39 -20.68
CA GLN A 42 14.16 2.83 -19.41
C GLN A 42 13.80 4.29 -19.11
N LYS A 43 13.97 5.20 -20.07
CA LYS A 43 13.59 6.62 -19.89
C LYS A 43 12.11 6.81 -19.55
N MET A 44 11.24 6.00 -20.15
CA MET A 44 9.80 6.03 -19.84
C MET A 44 9.50 5.51 -18.43
N LEU A 45 10.20 4.46 -17.96
CA LEU A 45 10.09 3.97 -16.59
C LEU A 45 10.61 5.00 -15.58
N ASP A 46 11.80 5.57 -15.82
CA ASP A 46 12.39 6.60 -14.95
C ASP A 46 11.47 7.83 -14.82
N LYS A 47 10.82 8.19 -15.93
CA LYS A 47 9.80 9.25 -15.93
C LYS A 47 8.59 8.87 -15.08
N ALA A 48 8.05 7.65 -15.25
CA ALA A 48 6.88 7.19 -14.51
C ALA A 48 7.16 7.12 -13.00
N THR A 49 8.32 6.60 -12.58
CA THR A 49 8.70 6.53 -11.16
C THR A 49 8.92 7.91 -10.55
N ALA A 50 9.53 8.86 -11.29
CA ALA A 50 9.70 10.23 -10.83
C ALA A 50 8.36 10.98 -10.70
N GLU A 51 7.45 10.81 -11.66
CA GLU A 51 6.10 11.38 -11.61
C GLU A 51 5.27 10.77 -10.46
N TYR A 52 5.41 9.47 -10.21
CA TYR A 52 4.76 8.82 -9.08
C TYR A 52 5.31 9.30 -7.72
N LYS A 53 6.64 9.43 -7.59
CA LYS A 53 7.26 10.02 -6.40
C LYS A 53 6.71 11.43 -6.13
N THR A 54 6.56 12.24 -7.18
CA THR A 54 5.98 13.59 -7.07
C THR A 54 4.54 13.53 -6.58
N PHE A 55 3.72 12.65 -7.15
CA PHE A 55 2.33 12.43 -6.72
C PHE A 55 2.24 12.02 -5.24
N VAL A 56 3.06 11.07 -4.79
CA VAL A 56 3.10 10.64 -3.39
C VAL A 56 3.53 11.78 -2.46
N GLN A 57 4.53 12.56 -2.85
CA GLN A 57 4.94 13.76 -2.10
C GLN A 57 3.80 14.77 -1.97
N GLU A 58 3.04 15.02 -3.03
CA GLU A 58 1.88 15.92 -3.00
C GLU A 58 0.77 15.39 -2.08
N GLN A 59 0.50 14.07 -2.10
CA GLN A 59 -0.47 13.46 -1.19
C GLN A 59 -0.06 13.61 0.27
N ILE A 60 1.21 13.37 0.60
CA ILE A 60 1.71 13.47 1.98
C ILE A 60 1.79 14.93 2.45
N ASP A 61 2.02 15.87 1.55
CA ASP A 61 1.99 17.31 1.87
C ASP A 61 0.58 17.79 2.19
N LYS A 62 -0.40 17.29 1.43
CA LYS A 62 -1.82 17.51 1.72
C LYS A 62 -2.22 16.84 3.04
N LEU A 63 -1.84 15.58 3.24
CA LEU A 63 -2.08 14.84 4.48
C LEU A 63 -1.57 15.61 5.70
N LEU A 64 -0.33 16.09 5.65
CA LEU A 64 0.26 16.88 6.74
C LEU A 64 -0.54 18.16 7.01
N THR A 65 -0.83 18.93 5.94
CA THR A 65 -1.55 20.20 6.06
C THR A 65 -2.93 20.00 6.66
N ASP A 66 -3.68 19.01 6.18
CA ASP A 66 -5.03 18.77 6.65
C ASP A 66 -5.03 18.16 8.05
N THR A 67 -4.04 17.33 8.40
CA THR A 67 -3.87 16.80 9.76
C THR A 67 -3.54 17.90 10.76
N GLU A 68 -2.70 18.89 10.41
CA GLU A 68 -2.47 20.06 11.26
C GLU A 68 -3.78 20.85 11.51
N GLY A 69 -4.64 20.95 10.49
CA GLY A 69 -5.98 21.50 10.61
C GLY A 69 -6.90 20.67 11.52
N PHE A 70 -6.88 19.36 11.38
CA PHE A 70 -7.65 18.41 12.19
C PHE A 70 -7.25 18.48 13.67
N VAL A 71 -5.96 18.49 13.99
CA VAL A 71 -5.45 18.62 15.35
C VAL A 71 -5.90 19.93 16.00
N LYS A 72 -6.02 21.01 15.21
CA LYS A 72 -6.61 22.26 15.71
C LYS A 72 -8.08 22.08 16.09
N LEU A 73 -8.89 21.39 15.28
CA LEU A 73 -10.30 21.10 15.60
C LEU A 73 -10.42 20.28 16.90
N LEU A 74 -9.57 19.26 17.05
CA LEU A 74 -9.51 18.44 18.26
C LEU A 74 -9.26 19.28 19.51
N LYS A 75 -8.23 20.14 19.48
CA LYS A 75 -7.85 21.04 20.57
C LYS A 75 -8.91 22.10 20.88
N GLU A 76 -9.68 22.52 19.87
CA GLU A 76 -10.79 23.46 20.02
C GLU A 76 -12.09 22.81 20.53
N GLY A 77 -12.14 21.47 20.67
CA GLY A 77 -13.35 20.77 21.10
C GLY A 77 -14.41 20.59 20.01
N LYS A 78 -14.05 20.79 18.74
CA LYS A 78 -14.96 20.76 17.59
C LYS A 78 -15.18 19.34 17.08
N LEU A 79 -15.89 18.53 17.88
CA LEU A 79 -16.08 17.11 17.64
C LEU A 79 -16.73 16.80 16.28
N GLU A 80 -17.84 17.47 15.95
CA GLU A 80 -18.59 17.18 14.72
C GLU A 80 -17.80 17.58 13.47
N GLU A 81 -17.09 18.72 13.52
CA GLU A 81 -16.21 19.13 12.43
C GLU A 81 -15.01 18.18 12.29
N ALA A 82 -14.43 17.71 13.39
CA ALA A 82 -13.34 16.74 13.39
C ALA A 82 -13.79 15.42 12.75
N LYS A 83 -14.95 14.88 13.17
CA LYS A 83 -15.54 13.67 12.56
C LYS A 83 -15.79 13.83 11.07
N LYS A 84 -16.26 15.01 10.64
CA LYS A 84 -16.54 15.27 9.22
C LYS A 84 -15.30 15.25 8.34
N VAL A 85 -14.18 15.83 8.82
CA VAL A 85 -12.96 15.92 7.99
C VAL A 85 -12.11 14.66 8.07
N TYR A 86 -12.18 13.89 9.16
CA TYR A 86 -11.37 12.68 9.39
C TYR A 86 -11.25 11.77 8.15
N PRO A 87 -12.34 11.28 7.52
CA PRO A 87 -12.19 10.36 6.39
C PRO A 87 -11.59 11.01 5.15
N LEU A 88 -11.85 12.30 4.92
CA LEU A 88 -11.31 13.06 3.79
C LEU A 88 -9.78 13.26 3.90
N ILE A 89 -9.27 13.32 5.13
CA ILE A 89 -7.84 13.47 5.41
C ILE A 89 -7.13 12.14 5.13
N ARG A 90 -7.67 11.04 5.65
CA ARG A 90 -7.15 9.69 5.45
C ARG A 90 -6.97 9.33 3.99
N MET A 91 -7.89 9.74 3.11
CA MET A 91 -7.77 9.48 1.67
C MET A 91 -6.41 9.89 1.07
N SER A 92 -5.71 10.87 1.63
CA SER A 92 -4.36 11.21 1.16
C SER A 92 -3.30 10.18 1.57
N TYR A 93 -3.40 9.59 2.76
CA TYR A 93 -2.55 8.48 3.17
C TYR A 93 -2.82 7.24 2.30
N GLU A 94 -4.08 6.86 2.17
CA GLU A 94 -4.57 5.68 1.42
C GLU A 94 -4.20 5.71 -0.08
N ARG A 95 -4.22 6.88 -0.73
CA ARG A 95 -3.72 7.01 -2.12
C ARG A 95 -2.21 6.79 -2.26
N SER A 96 -1.47 7.01 -1.17
CA SER A 96 0.00 6.93 -1.11
C SER A 96 0.53 5.61 -0.53
N GLU A 97 -0.39 4.78 -0.04
CA GLU A 97 -0.16 3.49 0.63
C GLU A 97 0.85 2.57 -0.11
N PRO A 98 0.83 2.43 -1.46
CA PRO A 98 1.79 1.58 -2.17
C PRO A 98 3.27 1.91 -1.92
N ILE A 99 3.58 3.10 -1.40
CA ILE A 99 4.93 3.49 -0.95
C ILE A 99 4.96 3.78 0.55
N ALA A 100 3.90 4.35 1.13
CA ALA A 100 3.88 4.71 2.54
C ALA A 100 4.09 3.49 3.46
N GLU A 101 3.43 2.36 3.16
CA GLU A 101 3.54 1.12 3.95
C GLU A 101 4.92 0.47 3.89
N SER A 102 5.70 0.75 2.85
CA SER A 102 7.09 0.27 2.76
C SER A 102 7.95 0.80 3.93
N PHE A 103 7.49 1.85 4.61
CA PHE A 103 8.03 2.35 5.86
C PHE A 103 7.26 1.80 7.07
N GLY A 104 7.30 0.49 7.30
CA GLY A 104 6.48 -0.19 8.33
C GLY A 104 6.48 0.46 9.73
N GLU A 105 7.59 1.04 10.20
CA GLU A 105 7.57 1.78 11.49
C GLU A 105 6.72 3.06 11.44
N SER A 106 6.76 3.79 10.32
CA SER A 106 5.91 4.96 10.11
C SER A 106 4.45 4.57 9.96
N ASP A 107 4.17 3.48 9.23
CA ASP A 107 2.84 2.95 9.04
C ASP A 107 2.19 2.58 10.38
N VAL A 108 2.89 1.82 11.23
CA VAL A 108 2.39 1.43 12.56
C VAL A 108 2.02 2.64 13.44
N LYS A 109 2.73 3.76 13.30
CA LYS A 109 2.47 4.97 14.09
C LYS A 109 1.31 5.81 13.56
N ILE A 110 1.03 5.72 12.26
CA ILE A 110 0.07 6.56 11.56
C ILE A 110 -1.27 5.84 11.42
N ASP A 111 -1.29 4.58 10.98
CA ASP A 111 -2.49 3.94 10.45
C ASP A 111 -2.76 2.53 10.96
N PHE A 112 -2.02 2.04 11.94
CA PHE A 112 -2.25 0.68 12.43
C PHE A 112 -3.59 0.52 13.16
N ARG A 113 -4.34 -0.51 12.79
CA ARG A 113 -5.59 -0.88 13.44
C ARG A 113 -5.32 -1.53 14.80
N LEU A 114 -6.30 -1.41 15.70
CA LEU A 114 -6.19 -2.01 17.03
C LEU A 114 -6.00 -3.54 16.97
N ALA A 115 -6.70 -4.21 16.06
CA ALA A 115 -6.63 -5.67 15.93
C ALA A 115 -5.21 -6.15 15.59
N ASP A 116 -4.57 -5.50 14.63
CA ASP A 116 -3.19 -5.83 14.22
C ASP A 116 -2.19 -5.41 15.28
N TYR A 117 -2.35 -4.23 15.88
CA TYR A 117 -1.49 -3.76 16.98
C TYR A 117 -1.51 -4.75 18.14
N MET A 118 -2.69 -5.24 18.49
CA MET A 118 -2.88 -6.23 19.55
C MET A 118 -2.35 -7.60 19.16
N ASP A 119 -2.41 -8.02 17.90
CA ASP A 119 -1.81 -9.28 17.50
C ASP A 119 -0.28 -9.23 17.57
N GLU A 120 0.34 -8.11 17.21
CA GLU A 120 1.80 -8.01 17.26
C GLU A 120 2.34 -7.73 18.67
N ASN A 121 1.72 -6.80 19.40
CA ASN A 121 2.27 -6.25 20.65
C ASN A 121 1.65 -6.87 21.91
N LYS A 122 0.48 -7.52 21.78
CA LYS A 122 -0.29 -8.11 22.90
C LYS A 122 -0.70 -7.10 23.99
N THR A 123 -0.65 -5.80 23.68
CA THR A 123 -1.02 -4.67 24.55
C THR A 123 -1.48 -3.49 23.69
N GLU A 124 -2.30 -2.60 24.25
CA GLU A 124 -2.63 -1.31 23.61
C GLU A 124 -1.58 -0.22 23.93
N GLU A 125 -0.65 -0.50 24.85
CA GLU A 125 0.38 0.46 25.22
C GLU A 125 1.23 0.81 23.98
N GLY A 126 1.27 2.11 23.66
CA GLY A 126 1.95 2.62 22.47
C GLY A 126 1.09 2.74 21.22
N TRP A 127 -0.15 2.20 21.22
CA TRP A 127 -1.05 2.34 20.07
C TRP A 127 -1.45 3.82 19.86
N SER A 128 -1.19 4.33 18.66
CA SER A 128 -1.34 5.74 18.27
C SER A 128 -1.98 5.87 16.89
N GLY A 129 -1.85 7.03 16.25
CA GLY A 129 -2.29 7.22 14.87
C GLY A 129 -3.76 7.60 14.71
N PHE A 130 -4.25 7.51 13.47
CA PHE A 130 -5.61 7.84 13.07
C PHE A 130 -6.64 7.01 13.85
N HIS A 131 -6.53 5.68 13.84
CA HIS A 131 -7.50 4.80 14.50
C HIS A 131 -7.55 4.96 16.04
N ARG A 132 -6.42 5.33 16.67
CA ARG A 132 -6.44 5.65 18.10
C ARG A 132 -7.28 6.89 18.41
N ILE A 133 -7.22 7.90 17.53
CA ILE A 133 -8.02 9.12 17.60
C ILE A 133 -9.47 8.83 17.22
N GLU A 134 -9.70 8.06 16.16
CA GLU A 134 -11.00 7.56 15.71
C GLU A 134 -11.79 6.95 16.87
N ARG A 135 -11.19 6.01 17.62
CA ARG A 135 -11.81 5.41 18.80
C ARG A 135 -12.33 6.46 19.78
N ILE A 136 -11.54 7.49 20.07
CA ILE A 136 -11.92 8.55 21.03
C ILE A 136 -13.07 9.37 20.47
N LEU A 137 -13.03 9.72 19.18
CA LEU A 137 -14.07 10.52 18.56
C LEU A 137 -15.41 9.77 18.50
N TRP A 138 -15.41 8.49 18.12
CA TRP A 138 -16.63 7.72 17.88
C TRP A 138 -17.14 6.94 19.08
N GLU A 139 -16.28 6.26 19.86
CA GLU A 139 -16.73 5.51 21.04
C GLU A 139 -16.89 6.42 22.27
N ASP A 140 -15.87 7.21 22.59
CA ASP A 140 -15.90 8.10 23.77
C ASP A 140 -16.69 9.40 23.51
N ASN A 141 -17.02 9.67 22.24
CA ASN A 141 -17.78 10.83 21.78
C ASN A 141 -17.26 12.17 22.33
N THR A 142 -15.94 12.35 22.28
CA THR A 142 -15.23 13.52 22.81
C THR A 142 -13.96 13.80 22.01
N THR A 143 -13.39 15.00 22.11
CA THR A 143 -12.01 15.28 21.64
C THR A 143 -11.00 15.27 22.78
N LYS A 144 -11.44 15.19 24.04
CA LYS A 144 -10.54 15.18 25.21
C LYS A 144 -9.68 13.93 25.20
N GLY A 145 -8.37 14.10 25.43
CA GLY A 145 -7.41 13.01 25.41
C GLY A 145 -6.84 12.71 24.03
N THR A 146 -7.24 13.46 22.99
CA THR A 146 -6.66 13.36 21.64
C THR A 146 -5.45 14.27 21.47
N GLU A 147 -5.18 15.21 22.37
CA GLU A 147 -4.23 16.30 22.15
C GLU A 147 -2.81 15.79 21.91
N SER A 148 -2.34 14.83 22.71
CA SER A 148 -1.01 14.23 22.55
C SER A 148 -0.94 13.34 21.31
N TYR A 149 -2.00 12.58 21.01
CA TYR A 149 -2.04 11.72 19.83
C TYR A 149 -2.06 12.53 18.53
N GLY A 150 -2.80 13.64 18.50
CA GLY A 150 -2.81 14.56 17.36
C GLY A 150 -1.44 15.20 17.12
N ASP A 151 -0.78 15.68 18.17
CA ASP A 151 0.56 16.24 18.05
C ASP A 151 1.59 15.18 17.62
N GLN A 152 1.46 13.95 18.12
CA GLN A 152 2.29 12.82 17.69
C GLN A 152 2.05 12.49 16.20
N LEU A 153 0.80 12.34 15.78
CA LEU A 153 0.44 12.02 14.39
C LEU A 153 1.01 13.04 13.39
N VAL A 154 0.95 14.34 13.70
CA VAL A 154 1.58 15.39 12.87
C VAL A 154 3.09 15.20 12.75
N ASN A 155 3.77 14.80 13.83
CA ASN A 155 5.21 14.55 13.80
C ASN A 155 5.55 13.28 13.03
N ASP A 156 4.76 12.22 13.18
CA ASP A 156 4.95 10.96 12.46
C ASP A 156 4.76 11.17 10.94
N ILE A 157 3.78 11.98 10.53
CA ILE A 157 3.61 12.37 9.11
C ILE A 157 4.77 13.26 8.61
N LYS A 158 5.33 14.14 9.45
CA LYS A 158 6.55 14.91 9.11
C LYS A 158 7.75 13.98 8.88
N GLU A 159 7.89 12.95 9.70
CA GLU A 159 8.92 11.92 9.53
C GLU A 159 8.71 11.14 8.23
N LEU A 160 7.48 10.70 7.95
CA LEU A 160 7.12 10.02 6.70
C LEU A 160 7.43 10.89 5.48
N LYS A 161 7.06 12.19 5.50
CA LYS A 161 7.39 13.17 4.45
C LYS A 161 8.91 13.23 4.21
N ALA A 162 9.71 13.25 5.27
CA ALA A 162 11.16 13.29 5.15
C ALA A 162 11.73 11.98 4.55
N LYS A 163 11.19 10.81 4.95
CA LYS A 163 11.57 9.52 4.38
C LYS A 163 11.26 9.46 2.88
N ILE A 164 10.04 9.83 2.49
CA ILE A 164 9.57 9.87 1.09
C ILE A 164 10.40 10.83 0.23
N ALA A 165 10.88 11.95 0.78
CA ALA A 165 11.78 12.84 0.04
C ALA A 165 13.05 12.11 -0.43
N THR A 166 13.54 11.16 0.36
CA THR A 166 14.81 10.45 0.11
C THR A 166 14.67 9.08 -0.54
N VAL A 167 13.46 8.52 -0.59
CA VAL A 167 13.25 7.16 -1.14
C VAL A 167 13.46 7.12 -2.64
N ASP A 168 14.10 6.06 -3.12
CA ASP A 168 14.13 5.72 -4.53
C ASP A 168 12.89 4.90 -4.86
N VAL A 169 12.08 5.39 -5.80
CA VAL A 169 10.88 4.67 -6.25
C VAL A 169 11.26 3.75 -7.39
N ASP A 170 11.11 2.44 -7.17
CA ASP A 170 11.25 1.41 -8.20
C ASP A 170 9.89 1.11 -8.83
N TYR A 171 9.84 1.00 -10.16
CA TYR A 171 8.63 0.63 -10.89
C TYR A 171 8.08 -0.74 -10.46
N LYS A 172 8.94 -1.66 -10.00
CA LYS A 172 8.50 -2.96 -9.46
C LYS A 172 7.74 -2.79 -8.15
N VAL A 173 8.22 -1.92 -7.27
CA VAL A 173 7.54 -1.61 -6.00
C VAL A 173 6.18 -0.97 -6.29
N MET A 174 6.11 -0.06 -7.26
CA MET A 174 4.82 0.51 -7.69
C MET A 174 3.83 -0.57 -8.14
N LEU A 175 4.27 -1.51 -8.98
CA LEU A 175 3.40 -2.59 -9.48
C LEU A 175 2.95 -3.53 -8.37
N THR A 176 3.89 -3.96 -7.52
CA THR A 176 3.59 -4.83 -6.37
C THR A 176 2.62 -4.14 -5.43
N GLY A 177 2.91 -2.90 -5.02
CA GLY A 177 2.01 -2.15 -4.14
C GLY A 177 0.63 -1.90 -4.76
N ALA A 178 0.52 -1.64 -6.06
CA ALA A 178 -0.79 -1.51 -6.70
C ALA A 178 -1.60 -2.83 -6.68
N VAL A 179 -0.94 -3.97 -6.86
CA VAL A 179 -1.59 -5.30 -6.85
C VAL A 179 -1.97 -5.70 -5.43
N ASP A 180 -1.06 -5.54 -4.47
CA ASP A 180 -1.28 -5.87 -3.06
C ASP A 180 -2.45 -5.06 -2.52
N LEU A 181 -2.47 -3.76 -2.83
CA LEU A 181 -3.56 -2.86 -2.45
C LEU A 181 -4.93 -3.29 -2.99
N LEU A 182 -5.03 -3.69 -4.26
CA LEU A 182 -6.29 -4.20 -4.80
C LEU A 182 -6.70 -5.54 -4.16
N ASN A 183 -5.74 -6.41 -3.85
CA ASN A 183 -6.02 -7.68 -3.18
C ASN A 183 -6.53 -7.46 -1.75
N GLU A 184 -5.92 -6.54 -1.01
CA GLU A 184 -6.36 -6.15 0.33
C GLU A 184 -7.76 -5.57 0.30
N VAL A 185 -8.02 -4.62 -0.60
CA VAL A 185 -9.38 -4.09 -0.80
C VAL A 185 -10.36 -5.22 -1.09
N ALA A 186 -10.04 -6.17 -1.97
CA ALA A 186 -10.96 -7.24 -2.36
C ALA A 186 -11.20 -8.30 -1.27
N THR A 187 -10.24 -8.54 -0.38
CA THR A 187 -10.24 -9.72 0.51
C THR A 187 -10.38 -9.40 1.98
N SER A 188 -9.84 -8.27 2.45
CA SER A 188 -9.81 -7.91 3.86
C SER A 188 -10.56 -6.59 4.09
N LYS A 189 -10.12 -5.47 3.50
CA LYS A 189 -10.72 -4.15 3.74
C LYS A 189 -12.21 -4.12 3.37
N ILE A 190 -12.65 -4.87 2.34
CA ILE A 190 -14.09 -4.99 1.98
C ILE A 190 -15.01 -5.44 3.11
N THR A 191 -14.46 -6.02 4.18
CA THR A 191 -15.23 -6.47 5.35
C THR A 191 -15.57 -5.34 6.33
N GLY A 192 -15.02 -4.13 6.12
CA GLY A 192 -15.18 -2.99 7.02
C GLY A 192 -14.29 -3.09 8.25
N GLU A 193 -13.12 -3.73 8.11
CA GLU A 193 -12.17 -3.96 9.19
C GLU A 193 -11.26 -2.75 9.46
N GLU A 194 -11.22 -1.77 8.56
CA GLU A 194 -10.32 -0.62 8.65
C GLU A 194 -10.86 0.40 9.64
N GLU A 195 -12.08 0.86 9.41
CA GLU A 195 -12.71 1.94 10.15
C GLU A 195 -13.80 1.38 11.09
N ILE A 196 -13.37 0.58 12.07
CA ILE A 196 -14.29 -0.18 12.94
C ILE A 196 -15.13 0.69 13.87
N TYR A 197 -14.80 1.97 14.06
CA TYR A 197 -15.54 2.89 14.92
C TYR A 197 -16.35 3.90 14.10
N SER A 198 -15.76 4.43 13.03
CA SER A 198 -16.34 5.49 12.19
C SER A 198 -17.16 4.93 11.02
N HIS A 199 -16.83 3.72 10.57
CA HIS A 199 -17.39 3.04 9.41
C HIS A 199 -17.26 3.84 8.11
N THR A 200 -16.16 4.56 7.94
CA THR A 200 -15.87 5.36 6.73
C THR A 200 -15.03 4.62 5.69
N ASP A 201 -15.01 3.29 5.69
CA ASP A 201 -14.13 2.45 4.85
C ASP A 201 -14.27 2.73 3.34
N LEU A 202 -15.43 3.22 2.88
CA LEU A 202 -15.62 3.58 1.47
C LEU A 202 -14.73 4.73 0.98
N TYR A 203 -14.29 5.61 1.89
CA TYR A 203 -13.33 6.67 1.56
C TYR A 203 -11.95 6.07 1.31
N ASP A 204 -11.55 5.13 2.15
CA ASP A 204 -10.27 4.41 2.05
C ASP A 204 -10.27 3.55 0.78
N PHE A 205 -11.34 2.78 0.53
CA PHE A 205 -11.47 2.00 -0.72
C PHE A 205 -11.33 2.88 -1.95
N ARG A 206 -12.03 4.03 -1.99
CA ARG A 206 -11.90 4.96 -3.12
C ARG A 206 -10.46 5.41 -3.29
N ALA A 207 -9.83 5.84 -2.21
CA ALA A 207 -8.46 6.34 -2.24
C ALA A 207 -7.46 5.26 -2.68
N ASN A 208 -7.64 4.01 -2.24
CA ASN A 208 -6.81 2.90 -2.65
C ASN A 208 -6.95 2.62 -4.16
N ILE A 209 -8.18 2.59 -4.68
CA ILE A 209 -8.45 2.46 -6.13
C ILE A 209 -7.83 3.61 -6.92
N GLU A 210 -7.95 4.86 -6.43
CA GLU A 210 -7.33 6.04 -7.06
C GLU A 210 -5.79 5.95 -7.08
N GLY A 211 -5.18 5.44 -6.00
CA GLY A 211 -3.74 5.21 -5.91
C GLY A 211 -3.24 4.17 -6.92
N ALA A 212 -3.92 3.02 -7.00
CA ALA A 212 -3.62 1.98 -7.99
C ALA A 212 -3.87 2.46 -9.43
N GLU A 213 -4.95 3.20 -9.68
CA GLU A 213 -5.27 3.75 -11.00
C GLU A 213 -4.22 4.78 -11.44
N LYS A 214 -3.70 5.59 -10.53
CA LYS A 214 -2.61 6.53 -10.82
C LYS A 214 -1.36 5.80 -11.34
N ILE A 215 -1.01 4.67 -10.73
CA ILE A 215 0.13 3.84 -11.17
C ILE A 215 -0.13 3.29 -12.58
N PHE A 216 -1.34 2.76 -12.84
CA PHE A 216 -1.74 2.34 -14.18
C PHE A 216 -1.62 3.47 -15.21
N GLN A 217 -2.14 4.66 -14.90
CA GLN A 217 -2.09 5.82 -15.81
C GLN A 217 -0.65 6.21 -16.17
N LEU A 218 0.28 6.13 -15.22
CA LEU A 218 1.70 6.44 -15.46
C LEU A 218 2.38 5.39 -16.35
N PHE A 219 2.00 4.11 -16.23
CA PHE A 219 2.52 3.04 -17.09
C PHE A 219 1.76 2.87 -18.41
N LYS A 220 0.57 3.45 -18.56
CA LYS A 220 -0.25 3.31 -19.77
C LYS A 220 0.50 3.57 -21.09
N PRO A 221 1.33 4.62 -21.24
CA PRO A 221 2.08 4.84 -22.50
C PRO A 221 3.08 3.72 -22.84
N LEU A 222 3.60 3.01 -21.83
CA LEU A 222 4.44 1.82 -22.02
C LEU A 222 3.60 0.62 -22.42
N LEU A 223 2.48 0.41 -21.72
CA LEU A 223 1.57 -0.71 -21.96
C LEU A 223 0.92 -0.62 -23.33
N GLU A 224 0.49 0.55 -23.80
CA GLU A 224 -0.15 0.70 -25.12
C GLU A 224 0.73 0.23 -26.28
N LYS A 225 2.06 0.34 -26.15
CA LYS A 225 3.00 -0.13 -27.17
C LYS A 225 3.15 -1.65 -27.17
N SER A 226 2.92 -2.29 -26.02
CA SER A 226 3.11 -3.74 -25.82
C SER A 226 1.81 -4.51 -25.96
N ASP A 227 0.73 -4.02 -25.35
CA ASP A 227 -0.59 -4.65 -25.32
C ASP A 227 -1.72 -3.61 -25.16
N ALA A 228 -2.22 -3.12 -26.29
CA ALA A 228 -3.34 -2.17 -26.32
C ALA A 228 -4.69 -2.78 -25.90
N ASN A 229 -4.82 -4.12 -25.88
CA ASN A 229 -6.04 -4.77 -25.40
C ASN A 229 -6.07 -4.78 -23.88
N LEU A 230 -4.94 -5.10 -23.25
CA LEU A 230 -4.81 -5.02 -21.79
C LEU A 230 -5.12 -3.61 -21.27
N VAL A 231 -4.63 -2.57 -21.95
CA VAL A 231 -4.95 -1.17 -21.58
C VAL A 231 -6.45 -0.92 -21.60
N LYS A 232 -7.16 -1.35 -22.65
CA LYS A 232 -8.62 -1.18 -22.74
C LYS A 232 -9.37 -1.96 -21.67
N GLU A 233 -8.89 -3.16 -21.34
CA GLU A 233 -9.46 -3.98 -20.26
C GLU A 233 -9.30 -3.30 -18.91
N LEU A 234 -8.09 -2.83 -18.58
CA LEU A 234 -7.80 -2.07 -17.36
C LEU A 234 -8.64 -0.81 -17.26
N GLU A 235 -8.75 -0.01 -18.33
CA GLU A 235 -9.61 1.18 -18.35
C GLU A 235 -11.08 0.85 -18.08
N ALA A 236 -11.58 -0.25 -18.66
CA ALA A 236 -12.96 -0.68 -18.46
C ALA A 236 -13.20 -1.17 -17.03
N ASP A 237 -12.24 -1.91 -16.45
CA ASP A 237 -12.36 -2.47 -15.11
C ASP A 237 -12.20 -1.40 -14.02
N PHE A 238 -11.23 -0.48 -14.12
CA PHE A 238 -11.15 0.70 -13.25
C PHE A 238 -12.42 1.53 -13.33
N LYS A 239 -12.96 1.77 -14.53
CA LYS A 239 -14.23 2.48 -14.70
C LYS A 239 -15.38 1.73 -14.03
N SER A 240 -15.42 0.40 -14.13
CA SER A 240 -16.44 -0.42 -13.50
C SER A 240 -16.41 -0.30 -11.97
N VAL A 241 -15.23 -0.45 -11.36
CA VAL A 241 -15.03 -0.30 -9.91
C VAL A 241 -15.42 1.11 -9.45
N ASN A 242 -14.89 2.14 -10.12
CA ASN A 242 -15.23 3.53 -9.80
C ASN A 242 -16.74 3.80 -9.91
N SER A 243 -17.41 3.26 -10.94
CA SER A 243 -18.86 3.41 -11.10
C SER A 243 -19.66 2.69 -10.01
N LEU A 244 -19.16 1.58 -9.46
CA LEU A 244 -19.79 0.93 -8.31
C LEU A 244 -19.65 1.79 -7.05
N LEU A 245 -18.44 2.28 -6.76
CA LEU A 245 -18.20 3.20 -5.64
C LEU A 245 -19.05 4.48 -5.75
N ASP A 246 -19.23 5.02 -6.96
CA ASP A 246 -20.08 6.20 -7.23
C ASP A 246 -21.54 5.98 -6.79
N LYS A 247 -22.07 4.74 -6.86
CA LYS A 247 -23.44 4.42 -6.39
C LYS A 247 -23.61 4.62 -4.88
N HIS A 248 -22.52 4.59 -4.13
CA HIS A 248 -22.51 4.72 -2.67
C HIS A 248 -22.15 6.13 -2.20
N MET A 249 -21.91 7.06 -3.13
CA MET A 249 -21.74 8.46 -2.80
C MET A 249 -23.06 9.09 -2.34
N THR A 250 -22.99 9.91 -1.30
CA THR A 250 -24.12 10.72 -0.80
C THR A 250 -24.11 12.13 -1.38
N ASP A 251 -22.93 12.63 -1.75
CA ASP A 251 -22.74 13.84 -2.56
C ASP A 251 -21.46 13.73 -3.42
N LYS A 252 -20.78 14.83 -3.77
CA LYS A 252 -19.58 14.80 -4.61
C LYS A 252 -18.31 14.40 -3.87
N GLU A 253 -18.32 14.44 -2.55
CA GLU A 253 -17.15 14.24 -1.69
C GLU A 253 -17.39 13.16 -0.63
N HIS A 254 -18.66 12.86 -0.31
CA HIS A 254 -19.02 11.98 0.79
C HIS A 254 -19.65 10.67 0.32
N TYR A 255 -19.47 9.64 1.15
CA TYR A 255 -19.99 8.29 0.97
C TYR A 255 -20.97 7.92 2.07
N LYS A 256 -21.75 6.86 1.82
CA LYS A 256 -22.47 6.11 2.86
C LYS A 256 -21.46 5.53 3.87
N LEU A 257 -21.93 5.22 5.07
CA LEU A 257 -21.14 4.42 6.00
C LEU A 257 -21.10 2.97 5.51
N TYR A 258 -20.03 2.26 5.85
CA TYR A 258 -19.90 0.84 5.52
C TYR A 258 -21.08 0.01 6.08
N THR A 259 -21.57 0.36 7.27
CA THR A 259 -22.74 -0.29 7.90
C THR A 259 -24.05 -0.11 7.14
N ASP A 260 -24.12 0.84 6.20
CA ASP A 260 -25.30 1.05 5.34
C ASP A 260 -25.26 0.18 4.07
N LEU A 261 -24.16 -0.53 3.82
CA LEU A 261 -24.03 -1.45 2.68
C LEU A 261 -24.74 -2.76 2.94
N THR A 262 -25.38 -3.28 1.89
CA THR A 262 -25.89 -4.64 1.88
C THR A 262 -24.78 -5.63 1.56
N LYS A 263 -25.01 -6.91 1.84
CA LYS A 263 -24.10 -7.98 1.44
C LYS A 263 -23.91 -8.10 -0.07
N GLU A 264 -24.92 -7.69 -0.86
CA GLU A 264 -24.78 -7.70 -2.32
C GLU A 264 -23.90 -6.53 -2.77
N ASP A 265 -24.00 -5.37 -2.12
CA ASP A 265 -23.14 -4.22 -2.43
C ASP A 265 -21.65 -4.55 -2.20
N THR A 266 -21.32 -5.12 -1.04
CA THR A 266 -19.93 -5.50 -0.72
C THR A 266 -19.42 -6.63 -1.60
N LYS A 267 -20.30 -7.56 -1.99
CA LYS A 267 -19.97 -8.63 -2.94
C LYS A 267 -19.72 -8.09 -4.36
N GLU A 268 -20.58 -7.22 -4.88
CA GLU A 268 -20.40 -6.59 -6.20
C GLU A 268 -19.07 -5.83 -6.26
N LEU A 269 -18.73 -5.07 -5.20
CA LEU A 269 -17.46 -4.38 -5.08
C LEU A 269 -16.27 -5.35 -5.03
N SER A 270 -16.30 -6.36 -4.15
CA SER A 270 -15.24 -7.38 -4.04
C SER A 270 -14.99 -8.10 -5.37
N GLU A 271 -16.06 -8.53 -6.06
CA GLU A 271 -15.95 -9.21 -7.35
C GLU A 271 -15.35 -8.32 -8.43
N ALA A 272 -15.74 -7.03 -8.47
CA ALA A 272 -15.18 -6.08 -9.42
C ALA A 272 -13.71 -5.77 -9.16
N VAL A 273 -13.30 -5.60 -7.90
CA VAL A 273 -11.89 -5.38 -7.53
C VAL A 273 -11.06 -6.63 -7.78
N THR A 274 -11.56 -7.81 -7.42
CA THR A 274 -10.91 -9.11 -7.72
C THR A 274 -10.69 -9.28 -9.23
N LYS A 275 -11.71 -8.93 -10.04
CA LYS A 275 -11.61 -8.99 -11.50
C LYS A 275 -10.51 -8.07 -12.03
N LEU A 276 -10.38 -6.86 -11.47
CA LEU A 276 -9.35 -5.89 -11.85
C LEU A 276 -7.92 -6.37 -11.49
N GLY A 277 -7.77 -7.12 -10.39
CA GLY A 277 -6.47 -7.58 -9.89
C GLY A 277 -5.67 -8.42 -10.89
N GLU A 278 -6.30 -9.35 -11.61
CA GLU A 278 -5.59 -10.21 -12.58
C GLU A 278 -5.01 -9.38 -13.74
N PRO A 279 -5.77 -8.58 -14.51
CA PRO A 279 -5.22 -7.69 -15.53
C PRO A 279 -4.14 -6.75 -14.98
N LEU A 280 -4.29 -6.22 -13.77
CA LEU A 280 -3.30 -5.33 -13.17
C LEU A 280 -1.96 -6.05 -12.95
N SER A 281 -2.00 -7.29 -12.45
CA SER A 281 -0.80 -8.12 -12.27
C SER A 281 -0.04 -8.36 -13.58
N GLN A 282 -0.75 -8.40 -14.72
CA GLN A 282 -0.16 -8.62 -16.03
C GLN A 282 0.71 -7.45 -16.49
N MET A 283 0.54 -6.24 -15.93
CA MET A 283 1.36 -5.07 -16.27
C MET A 283 2.85 -5.37 -16.12
N GLY A 284 3.25 -6.14 -15.10
CA GLY A 284 4.64 -6.48 -14.84
C GLY A 284 5.34 -7.20 -15.98
N LYS A 285 4.64 -8.11 -16.67
CA LYS A 285 5.19 -8.91 -17.80
C LYS A 285 5.72 -8.03 -18.92
N PHE A 286 5.02 -6.94 -19.19
CA PHE A 286 5.35 -6.01 -20.27
C PHE A 286 6.35 -4.93 -19.86
N LEU A 287 6.62 -4.80 -18.56
CA LEU A 287 7.56 -3.84 -17.99
C LEU A 287 8.94 -4.47 -17.75
N SER A 288 9.02 -5.78 -17.49
CA SER A 288 10.25 -6.58 -17.64
C SER A 288 10.71 -6.61 -19.10
N GLY A 289 12.01 -6.74 -19.36
CA GLY A 289 12.61 -6.81 -20.70
C GLY A 289 12.47 -8.18 -21.38
N GLU A 290 11.36 -8.88 -21.10
CA GLU A 290 11.05 -10.23 -21.59
C GLU A 290 10.03 -10.18 -22.72
#